data_AF-A0A3C1XVI1-F1
#
_entry.id   AF-A0A3C1XVI1-F1
#
_cell.length_a   1.000
_cell.length_b   1.000
_cell.length_c   1.000
_cell.angle_alpha   90.00
_cell.angle_beta   90.00
_cell.angle_gamma   90.00
#
_symmetry.space_group_name_H-M   'P 1'
#
loop_
_entity.id
_entity.type
_entity.pdbx_description
1 polymer ?
#
loop_
_entity_poly.entity_id
_entity_poly.type
_entity_poly.pdbx_seq_one_letter_code
_entity_poly.pdbx_strand_id
1 'polypeptide(L)'
;RRGIAVEALAEQAIAALAAQLARRTGEIYRVATSMRVPASIPGNADRAKTEWDVALLRHSGSDASDPLWDVCLLVEAKASTDAATTDLPRLLRGLRLLAHADMQTTYVFESHQGPVRLRGAALAALSADDADLAGTILYFSDAPADAAPRLLNAAGRMQLLSAQESLDYASSVAAGDAPDASALAPVWQQLLASPRLSAVLNQFALLRQVRDLMAHVDDVHAAITRLDQDGVGA
;
A
#
# COMPACT_ATOMS: atom_id res chain seq x y z
N ARG A 1 -6.02 7.72 16.21
CA ARG A 1 -7.11 6.85 16.71
C ARG A 1 -7.66 5.95 15.61
N ARG A 2 -8.14 6.49 14.48
CA ARG A 2 -8.63 5.65 13.38
C ARG A 2 -7.55 4.76 12.73
N GLY A 3 -6.37 5.32 12.41
CA GLY A 3 -5.25 4.53 11.86
C GLY A 3 -4.87 3.30 12.71
N ILE A 4 -4.63 3.51 14.02
CA ILE A 4 -4.35 2.44 14.99
C ILE A 4 -5.45 1.36 15.01
N ALA A 5 -6.72 1.75 14.90
CA ALA A 5 -7.82 0.78 14.86
C ALA A 5 -7.79 -0.07 13.57
N VAL A 6 -7.47 0.54 12.42
CA VAL A 6 -7.31 -0.20 11.16
C VAL A 6 -6.10 -1.14 11.20
N GLU A 7 -4.99 -0.71 11.80
CA GLU A 7 -3.80 -1.56 11.99
C GLU A 7 -4.13 -2.79 12.86
N ALA A 8 -4.85 -2.60 13.96
CA ALA A 8 -5.27 -3.71 14.82
C ALA A 8 -6.24 -4.67 14.11
N LEU A 9 -7.15 -4.16 13.27
CA LEU A 9 -8.02 -4.99 12.44
C LEU A 9 -7.23 -5.77 11.37
N ALA A 10 -6.26 -5.12 10.73
CA ALA A 10 -5.37 -5.76 9.77
C ALA A 10 -4.57 -6.90 10.44
N GLU A 11 -4.00 -6.65 11.63
CA GLU A 11 -3.29 -7.68 12.41
C GLU A 11 -4.20 -8.89 12.68
N GLN A 12 -5.42 -8.65 13.19
CA GLN A 12 -6.37 -9.72 13.50
C GLN A 12 -6.78 -10.52 12.26
N ALA A 13 -7.10 -9.84 11.16
CA ALA A 13 -7.50 -10.48 9.91
C ALA A 13 -6.37 -11.34 9.32
N ILE A 14 -5.14 -10.81 9.30
CA ILE A 14 -3.98 -11.55 8.80
C ILE A 14 -3.57 -12.68 9.74
N ALA A 15 -3.75 -12.54 11.05
CA ALA A 15 -3.55 -13.65 12.00
C ALA A 15 -4.55 -14.78 11.78
N ALA A 16 -5.82 -14.46 11.50
CA ALA A 16 -6.82 -15.46 11.13
C ALA A 16 -6.48 -16.16 9.81
N LEU A 17 -5.99 -15.43 8.81
CA LEU A 17 -5.48 -16.00 7.57
C LEU A 17 -4.27 -16.92 7.81
N ALA A 18 -3.30 -16.49 8.62
CA ALA A 18 -2.13 -17.29 8.98
C ALA A 18 -2.53 -18.63 9.62
N ALA A 19 -3.52 -18.60 10.52
CA ALA A 19 -4.03 -19.82 11.15
C ALA A 19 -4.72 -20.76 10.16
N GLN A 20 -5.45 -20.22 9.17
CA GLN A 20 -6.03 -21.04 8.10
C GLN A 20 -4.96 -21.64 7.20
N LEU A 21 -3.97 -20.86 6.78
CA LEU A 21 -2.86 -21.36 5.96
C LEU A 21 -2.08 -22.46 6.68
N ALA A 22 -1.75 -22.26 7.96
CA ALA A 22 -1.07 -23.26 8.78
C ALA A 22 -1.83 -24.59 8.84
N ARG A 23 -3.15 -24.55 9.00
CA ARG A 23 -3.99 -25.78 8.98
C ARG A 23 -3.96 -26.49 7.63
N ARG A 24 -3.95 -25.75 6.53
CA ARG A 24 -4.04 -26.30 5.18
C ARG A 24 -2.72 -26.81 4.63
N THR A 25 -1.61 -26.14 4.95
CA THR A 25 -0.29 -26.50 4.41
C THR A 25 0.55 -27.31 5.39
N GLY A 26 0.20 -27.30 6.68
CA GLY A 26 1.04 -27.87 7.74
C GLY A 26 2.30 -27.05 8.05
N GLU A 27 2.47 -25.89 7.41
CA GLU A 27 3.60 -25.00 7.66
C GLU A 27 3.34 -24.08 8.85
N ILE A 28 4.41 -23.49 9.37
CA ILE A 28 4.33 -22.54 10.47
C ILE A 28 4.30 -21.13 9.92
N TYR A 29 3.26 -20.39 10.28
CA TYR A 29 3.11 -18.97 9.95
C TYR A 29 3.11 -18.12 11.22
N ARG A 30 3.52 -16.86 11.09
CA ARG A 30 3.34 -15.84 12.12
C ARG A 30 3.00 -14.50 11.50
N VAL A 31 2.48 -13.62 12.34
CA VAL A 31 2.29 -12.20 12.02
C VAL A 31 3.32 -11.37 12.77
N ALA A 32 3.85 -10.34 12.12
CA ALA A 32 4.65 -9.30 12.75
C ALA A 32 4.03 -7.93 12.42
N THR A 33 4.01 -7.01 13.38
CA THR A 33 3.47 -5.66 13.20
C THR A 33 4.49 -4.58 13.51
N SER A 34 4.35 -3.41 12.87
CA SER A 34 5.33 -2.31 12.95
C SER A 34 6.75 -2.78 12.60
N MET A 35 6.88 -3.54 11.51
CA MET A 35 8.15 -4.17 11.10
C MET A 35 9.07 -3.11 10.47
N ARG A 36 10.12 -2.72 11.19
CA ARG A 36 11.05 -1.65 10.80
C ARG A 36 12.22 -2.18 9.97
N VAL A 37 12.42 -1.56 8.81
CA VAL A 37 13.48 -1.91 7.86
C VAL A 37 14.84 -1.54 8.44
N PRO A 38 15.79 -2.48 8.58
CA PRO A 38 17.10 -2.19 9.15
C PRO A 38 17.96 -1.39 8.16
N ALA A 39 18.80 -0.49 8.69
CA ALA A 39 19.71 0.33 7.90
C ALA A 39 20.82 -0.48 7.17
N SER A 40 20.98 -1.76 7.50
CA SER A 40 21.93 -2.66 6.84
C SER A 40 21.46 -3.16 5.48
N ILE A 41 20.19 -2.95 5.10
CA ILE A 41 19.72 -3.26 3.74
C ILE A 41 20.36 -2.26 2.76
N PRO A 42 21.03 -2.74 1.71
CA PRO A 42 21.66 -1.87 0.73
C PRO A 42 20.60 -1.14 -0.12
N GLY A 43 20.95 0.05 -0.60
CA GLY A 43 20.07 0.86 -1.44
C GLY A 43 19.73 2.21 -0.81
N ASN A 44 18.94 3.01 -1.53
CA ASN A 44 18.56 4.34 -1.08
C ASN A 44 17.23 4.29 -0.32
N ALA A 45 17.27 4.55 0.98
CA ALA A 45 16.08 4.65 1.83
C ALA A 45 15.38 6.03 1.77
N ASP A 46 15.93 7.00 1.03
CA ASP A 46 15.35 8.33 0.94
C ASP A 46 13.92 8.29 0.40
N ARG A 47 13.00 8.85 1.19
CA ARG A 47 11.56 8.87 0.93
C ARG A 47 10.94 7.48 0.68
N ALA A 48 11.62 6.41 1.10
CA ALA A 48 11.09 5.06 1.08
C ALA A 48 10.23 4.79 2.32
N LYS A 49 9.37 3.78 2.24
CA LYS A 49 8.72 3.24 3.42
C LYS A 49 9.73 2.39 4.19
N THR A 50 9.88 2.67 5.48
CA THR A 50 10.88 2.05 6.36
C THR A 50 10.25 1.31 7.54
N GLU A 51 8.93 1.19 7.55
CA GLU A 51 8.14 0.48 8.55
C GLU A 51 6.90 -0.06 7.87
N TRP A 52 6.58 -1.33 8.09
CA TRP A 52 5.42 -2.01 7.53
C TRP A 52 4.42 -2.36 8.63
N ASP A 53 3.15 -2.04 8.43
CA ASP A 53 2.15 -2.13 9.49
C ASP A 53 1.94 -3.58 9.92
N VAL A 54 1.77 -4.48 8.96
CA VAL A 54 1.58 -5.92 9.19
C VAL A 54 2.34 -6.73 8.14
N ALA A 55 2.98 -7.82 8.56
CA ALA A 55 3.63 -8.78 7.69
C ALA A 55 3.17 -10.21 8.03
N LEU A 56 2.74 -10.96 7.01
CA LEU A 56 2.56 -12.40 7.10
C LEU A 56 3.89 -13.07 6.77
N LEU A 57 4.34 -13.89 7.70
CA LEU A 57 5.63 -14.56 7.62
C LEU A 57 5.46 -16.07 7.68
N ARG A 58 6.24 -16.79 6.89
CA ARG A 58 6.31 -18.26 6.91
C ARG A 58 7.67 -18.71 7.42
N HIS A 59 7.68 -19.72 8.27
CA HIS A 59 8.90 -20.29 8.79
C HIS A 59 9.69 -20.96 7.66
N SER A 60 10.99 -20.67 7.57
CA SER A 60 11.84 -21.18 6.48
C SER A 60 12.39 -22.60 6.69
N GLY A 61 11.99 -23.26 7.78
CA GLY A 61 12.44 -24.60 8.15
C GLY A 61 13.79 -24.63 8.89
N SER A 62 14.26 -23.49 9.39
CA SER A 62 15.47 -23.37 10.21
C SER A 62 15.30 -24.00 11.61
N ASP A 63 16.37 -24.02 12.41
CA ASP A 63 16.31 -24.48 13.80
C ASP A 63 15.33 -23.63 14.64
N ALA A 64 14.63 -24.28 15.58
CA ALA A 64 13.65 -23.66 16.47
C ALA A 64 14.30 -22.69 17.48
N SER A 65 15.60 -22.84 17.74
CA SER A 65 16.36 -21.95 18.63
C SER A 65 16.64 -20.57 18.02
N ASP A 66 16.67 -20.47 16.68
CA ASP A 66 16.90 -19.23 15.93
C ASP A 66 16.03 -19.20 14.65
N PRO A 67 14.71 -18.99 14.79
CA PRO A 67 13.77 -19.14 13.69
C PRO A 67 13.96 -18.05 12.63
N LEU A 68 14.18 -18.48 11.39
CA LEU A 68 14.29 -17.65 10.20
C LEU A 68 12.99 -17.68 9.41
N TRP A 69 12.57 -16.52 8.91
CA TRP A 69 11.28 -16.35 8.26
C TRP A 69 11.40 -15.81 6.84
N ASP A 70 10.43 -16.20 6.01
CA ASP A 70 10.16 -15.64 4.70
C ASP A 70 9.00 -14.68 4.78
N VAL A 71 9.09 -13.54 4.09
CA VAL A 71 7.95 -12.66 3.89
C VAL A 71 7.04 -13.28 2.83
N CYS A 72 5.79 -13.53 3.19
CA CYS A 72 4.78 -14.01 2.25
C CYS A 72 3.90 -12.88 1.73
N LEU A 73 3.55 -11.95 2.61
CA LEU A 73 2.68 -10.82 2.28
C LEU A 73 2.99 -9.66 3.20
N LEU A 74 3.07 -8.46 2.64
CA LEU A 74 3.09 -7.21 3.38
C LEU A 74 1.70 -6.58 3.33
N VAL A 75 1.31 -5.89 4.40
CA VAL A 75 0.02 -5.21 4.47
C VAL A 75 0.21 -3.83 5.07
N GLU A 76 -0.43 -2.85 4.43
CA GLU A 76 -0.44 -1.46 4.87
C GLU A 76 -1.86 -1.00 5.22
N ALA A 77 -2.08 -0.60 6.46
CA ALA A 77 -3.38 -0.18 6.95
C ALA A 77 -3.64 1.28 6.57
N LYS A 78 -4.74 1.52 5.84
CA LYS A 78 -5.13 2.88 5.41
C LYS A 78 -6.60 3.14 5.71
N ALA A 79 -6.85 4.31 6.30
CA ALA A 79 -8.20 4.76 6.63
C ALA A 79 -9.04 5.15 5.40
N SER A 80 -8.42 5.28 4.21
CA SER A 80 -9.12 5.57 2.95
C SER A 80 -8.23 5.29 1.73
N THR A 81 -8.87 5.15 0.57
CA THR A 81 -8.22 5.09 -0.75
C THR A 81 -7.37 6.33 -1.03
N ASP A 82 -7.86 7.53 -0.71
CA ASP A 82 -7.11 8.78 -0.87
C ASP A 82 -5.79 8.75 -0.07
N ALA A 83 -5.83 8.26 1.18
CA ALA A 83 -4.62 8.13 2.00
C ALA A 83 -3.64 7.10 1.43
N ALA A 84 -4.13 6.04 0.79
CA ALA A 84 -3.29 5.07 0.10
C ALA A 84 -2.65 5.66 -1.18
N THR A 85 -3.37 6.50 -1.95
CA THR A 85 -2.81 7.11 -3.17
C THR A 85 -1.62 8.03 -2.92
N THR A 86 -1.60 8.74 -1.79
CA THR A 86 -0.46 9.59 -1.42
C THR A 86 0.73 8.78 -0.91
N ASP A 87 0.48 7.59 -0.39
CA ASP A 87 1.48 6.68 0.17
C ASP A 87 2.11 5.74 -0.87
N LEU A 88 1.38 5.37 -1.93
CA LEU A 88 1.82 4.40 -2.94
C LEU A 88 3.24 4.67 -3.49
N PRO A 89 3.64 5.90 -3.86
CA PRO A 89 5.01 6.14 -4.32
C PRO A 89 6.09 5.82 -3.27
N ARG A 90 5.80 6.06 -1.99
CA ARG A 90 6.70 5.75 -0.87
C ARG A 90 6.73 4.25 -0.61
N LEU A 91 5.58 3.58 -0.68
CA LEU A 91 5.44 2.14 -0.57
C LEU A 91 6.25 1.41 -1.64
N LEU A 92 6.11 1.79 -2.92
CA LEU A 92 6.86 1.17 -4.02
C LEU A 92 8.37 1.36 -3.87
N ARG A 93 8.83 2.53 -3.37
CA ARG A 93 10.25 2.72 -3.01
C ARG A 93 10.68 1.80 -1.88
N GLY A 94 9.83 1.59 -0.87
CA GLY A 94 10.07 0.66 0.22
C GLY A 94 10.22 -0.79 -0.27
N LEU A 95 9.32 -1.25 -1.15
CA LEU A 95 9.43 -2.59 -1.75
C LEU A 95 10.71 -2.74 -2.56
N ARG A 96 11.03 -1.75 -3.41
CA ARG A 96 12.29 -1.74 -4.16
C ARG A 96 13.49 -1.80 -3.23
N LEU A 97 13.49 -1.05 -2.12
CA LEU A 97 14.57 -1.12 -1.13
C LEU A 97 14.72 -2.54 -0.56
N LEU A 98 13.62 -3.20 -0.17
CA LEU A 98 13.66 -4.58 0.30
C LEU A 98 14.20 -5.55 -0.77
N ALA A 99 13.85 -5.34 -2.03
CA ALA A 99 14.31 -6.15 -3.15
C ALA A 99 15.83 -6.05 -3.40
N HIS A 100 16.52 -5.04 -2.84
CA HIS A 100 17.98 -4.95 -2.90
C HIS A 100 18.69 -5.79 -1.83
N ALA A 101 17.96 -6.45 -0.92
CA ALA A 101 18.55 -7.30 0.11
C ALA A 101 19.54 -8.32 -0.49
N ASP A 102 20.69 -8.51 0.18
CA ASP A 102 21.62 -9.56 -0.20
C ASP A 102 21.00 -10.92 0.12
N MET A 103 20.86 -11.76 -0.90
CA MET A 103 20.23 -13.08 -0.81
C MET A 103 20.87 -14.00 0.24
N GLN A 104 22.16 -13.83 0.54
CA GLN A 104 22.90 -14.66 1.50
C GLN A 104 22.92 -14.08 2.91
N THR A 105 22.32 -12.91 3.11
CA THR A 105 22.30 -12.21 4.39
C THR A 105 21.00 -12.49 5.15
N THR A 106 21.10 -12.64 6.47
CA THR A 106 19.94 -12.60 7.37
C THR A 106 19.79 -11.20 7.95
N TYR A 107 18.60 -10.64 7.87
CA TYR A 107 18.29 -9.29 8.35
C TYR A 107 17.42 -9.36 9.59
N VAL A 108 17.73 -8.53 10.60
CA VAL A 108 16.92 -8.40 11.81
C VAL A 108 16.04 -7.16 11.68
N PHE A 109 14.73 -7.36 11.73
CA PHE A 109 13.74 -6.29 11.74
C PHE A 109 13.19 -6.13 13.15
N GLU A 110 13.13 -4.90 13.65
CA GLU A 110 12.42 -4.60 14.88
C GLU A 110 10.91 -4.63 14.62
N SER A 111 10.14 -5.21 15.53
CA SER A 111 8.67 -5.28 15.45
C SER A 111 8.05 -5.17 16.84
N HIS A 112 6.74 -4.98 16.92
CA HIS A 112 6.03 -4.97 18.21
C HIS A 112 6.13 -6.31 18.97
N GLN A 113 6.27 -7.42 18.26
CA GLN A 113 6.44 -8.75 18.85
C GLN A 113 7.91 -9.10 19.11
N GLY A 114 8.81 -8.10 19.06
CA GLY A 114 10.26 -8.26 19.21
C GLY A 114 11.00 -8.43 17.87
N PRO A 115 12.31 -8.67 17.91
CA PRO A 115 13.11 -8.80 16.69
C PRO A 115 12.70 -10.01 15.86
N VAL A 116 12.62 -9.83 14.55
CA VAL A 116 12.27 -10.87 13.57
C VAL A 116 13.42 -11.03 12.57
N ARG A 117 13.87 -12.26 12.36
CA ARG A 117 14.96 -12.58 11.44
C ARG A 117 14.40 -13.02 10.10
N LEU A 118 14.71 -12.26 9.05
CA LEU A 118 14.23 -12.50 7.69
C LEU A 118 15.37 -12.92 6.78
N ARG A 119 15.11 -13.90 5.91
CA ARG A 119 16.07 -14.30 4.88
C ARG A 119 16.13 -13.23 3.79
N GLY A 120 17.34 -12.77 3.46
CA GLY A 120 17.57 -11.83 2.38
C GLY A 120 17.05 -12.34 1.04
N ALA A 121 17.15 -13.65 0.77
CA ALA A 121 16.60 -14.25 -0.45
C ALA A 121 15.08 -14.07 -0.58
N ALA A 122 14.33 -14.13 0.53
CA ALA A 122 12.88 -13.92 0.51
C ALA A 122 12.53 -12.43 0.30
N LEU A 123 13.34 -11.51 0.85
CA LEU A 123 13.19 -10.07 0.64
C LEU A 123 13.52 -9.67 -0.81
N ALA A 124 14.60 -10.22 -1.36
CA ALA A 124 15.04 -9.98 -2.74
C ALA A 124 14.02 -10.49 -3.78
N ALA A 125 13.19 -11.47 -3.40
CA ALA A 125 12.13 -12.01 -4.25
C ALA A 125 10.84 -11.17 -4.24
N LEU A 126 10.72 -10.15 -3.37
CA LEU A 126 9.55 -9.26 -3.35
C LEU A 126 9.52 -8.42 -4.64
N SER A 127 8.42 -8.52 -5.39
CA SER A 127 8.26 -7.75 -6.61
C SER A 127 7.68 -6.37 -6.31
N ALA A 128 8.26 -5.35 -6.97
CA ALA A 128 7.70 -4.00 -7.02
C ALA A 128 7.12 -3.67 -8.40
N ASP A 129 6.95 -4.70 -9.25
CA ASP A 129 6.38 -4.57 -10.59
C ASP A 129 4.85 -4.64 -10.49
N ASP A 130 4.18 -3.76 -11.24
CA ASP A 130 2.74 -3.56 -11.13
C ASP A 130 1.92 -4.84 -11.35
N ALA A 131 2.40 -5.78 -12.18
CA ALA A 131 1.70 -7.02 -12.51
C ALA A 131 1.65 -8.03 -11.34
N ASP A 132 2.67 -8.04 -10.48
CA ASP A 132 2.82 -9.02 -9.38
C ASP A 132 2.58 -8.38 -8.00
N LEU A 133 2.28 -7.09 -7.99
CA LEU A 133 2.24 -6.29 -6.77
C LEU A 133 1.17 -6.79 -5.78
N ALA A 134 -0.01 -7.19 -6.26
CA ALA A 134 -1.09 -7.70 -5.42
C ALA A 134 -0.73 -9.04 -4.72
N GLY A 135 0.26 -9.78 -5.23
CA GLY A 135 0.79 -10.97 -4.56
C GLY A 135 1.82 -10.65 -3.47
N THR A 136 2.36 -9.43 -3.45
CA THR A 136 3.44 -9.00 -2.55
C THR A 136 2.94 -8.10 -1.43
N ILE A 137 2.03 -7.17 -1.74
CA ILE A 137 1.53 -6.13 -0.85
C ILE A 137 0.03 -5.94 -1.02
N LEU A 138 -0.68 -5.68 0.08
CA LEU A 138 -2.05 -5.17 0.05
C LEU A 138 -2.17 -3.89 0.87
N TYR A 139 -3.06 -3.00 0.45
CA TYR A 139 -3.64 -2.02 1.35
C TYR A 139 -4.82 -2.66 2.08
N PHE A 140 -4.90 -2.48 3.40
CA PHE A 140 -6.03 -2.95 4.20
C PHE A 140 -6.86 -1.75 4.66
N SER A 141 -8.18 -1.82 4.53
CA SER A 141 -9.07 -0.75 4.96
C SER A 141 -10.35 -1.24 5.62
N ASP A 142 -10.78 -0.51 6.65
CA ASP A 142 -12.09 -0.62 7.27
C ASP A 142 -13.13 0.33 6.62
N ALA A 143 -12.69 1.15 5.67
CA ALA A 143 -13.58 2.04 4.95
C ALA A 143 -14.44 1.23 3.95
N PRO A 144 -15.69 1.63 3.72
CA PRO A 144 -16.51 1.00 2.68
C PRO A 144 -15.85 1.16 1.31
N ALA A 145 -16.05 0.16 0.44
CA ALA A 145 -15.60 0.23 -0.94
C ALA A 145 -16.22 1.46 -1.64
N ASP A 146 -15.40 2.24 -2.32
CA ASP A 146 -15.84 3.48 -2.95
C ASP A 146 -16.68 3.16 -4.20
N ALA A 147 -17.97 3.53 -4.13
CA ALA A 147 -18.98 3.20 -5.14
C ALA A 147 -18.71 3.82 -6.51
N ALA A 148 -18.01 4.96 -6.57
CA ALA A 148 -17.60 5.58 -7.82
C ALA A 148 -16.27 6.33 -7.64
N PRO A 149 -15.25 6.06 -8.46
CA PRO A 149 -13.96 6.73 -8.32
C PRO A 149 -14.10 8.22 -8.60
N ARG A 150 -13.70 9.06 -7.63
CA ARG A 150 -13.58 10.50 -7.87
C ARG A 150 -12.37 10.75 -8.77
N LEU A 151 -12.58 11.41 -9.91
CA LEU A 151 -11.52 11.73 -10.86
C LEU A 151 -10.41 12.60 -10.27
N LEU A 152 -10.78 13.53 -9.38
CA LEU A 152 -9.87 14.43 -8.69
C LEU A 152 -10.13 14.45 -7.19
N ASN A 153 -9.06 14.36 -6.40
CA ASN A 153 -9.12 14.49 -4.95
C ASN A 153 -9.14 15.97 -4.57
N ALA A 154 -9.35 16.26 -3.28
CA ALA A 154 -9.46 17.65 -2.81
C ALA A 154 -8.19 18.48 -3.11
N ALA A 155 -7.00 17.87 -3.00
CA ALA A 155 -5.73 18.53 -3.26
C ALA A 155 -5.55 18.84 -4.76
N GLY A 156 -5.83 17.88 -5.64
CA GLY A 156 -5.74 18.05 -7.09
C GLY A 156 -6.74 19.10 -7.59
N ARG A 157 -7.98 19.08 -7.07
CA ARG A 157 -8.95 20.14 -7.34
C ARG A 157 -8.43 21.51 -6.89
N MET A 158 -7.89 21.61 -5.67
CA MET A 158 -7.36 22.87 -5.17
C MET A 158 -6.22 23.39 -6.06
N GLN A 159 -5.29 22.52 -6.48
CA GLN A 159 -4.21 22.93 -7.38
C GLN A 159 -4.72 23.48 -8.72
N LEU A 160 -5.72 22.84 -9.32
CA LEU A 160 -6.30 23.31 -10.59
C LEU A 160 -7.16 24.57 -10.41
N LEU A 161 -7.97 24.64 -9.36
CA LEU A 161 -8.88 25.75 -9.11
C LEU A 161 -8.17 27.01 -8.59
N SER A 162 -6.98 26.85 -8.01
CA SER A 162 -6.13 27.98 -7.57
C SER A 162 -5.12 28.43 -8.63
N ALA A 163 -5.13 27.86 -9.83
CA ALA A 163 -4.36 28.40 -10.95
C ALA A 163 -4.90 29.79 -11.33
N GLN A 164 -4.01 30.71 -11.74
CA GLN A 164 -4.39 32.11 -11.98
C GLN A 164 -5.49 32.21 -13.04
N GLU A 165 -5.36 31.45 -14.13
CA GLU A 165 -6.32 31.43 -15.23
C GLU A 165 -7.69 30.86 -14.80
N SER A 166 -7.71 29.92 -13.86
CA SER A 166 -8.95 29.43 -13.23
C SER A 166 -9.62 30.50 -12.38
N LEU A 167 -8.85 31.28 -11.63
CA LEU A 167 -9.35 32.37 -10.77
C LEU A 167 -9.88 33.53 -11.61
N ASP A 168 -9.19 33.90 -12.69
CA ASP A 168 -9.61 34.95 -13.62
C ASP A 168 -10.93 34.54 -14.30
N TYR A 169 -11.01 33.30 -14.79
CA TYR A 169 -12.25 32.75 -15.36
C TYR A 169 -13.41 32.78 -14.37
N ALA A 170 -13.19 32.32 -13.13
CA ALA A 170 -14.21 32.34 -12.08
C ALA A 170 -14.65 33.76 -11.71
N SER A 171 -13.72 34.73 -11.72
CA SER A 171 -14.02 36.14 -11.46
C SER A 171 -14.90 36.75 -12.54
N SER A 172 -14.64 36.46 -13.82
CA SER A 172 -15.50 36.88 -14.94
C SER A 172 -16.90 36.27 -14.85
N VAL A 173 -17.01 34.97 -14.56
CA VAL A 173 -18.32 34.33 -14.34
C VAL A 173 -19.07 34.99 -13.18
N ALA A 174 -18.39 35.29 -12.07
CA ALA A 174 -18.99 35.96 -10.92
C ALA A 174 -19.44 37.41 -11.23
N ALA A 175 -18.81 38.08 -12.19
CA ALA A 175 -19.21 39.39 -12.67
C ALA A 175 -20.44 39.36 -13.61
N GLY A 176 -20.94 38.16 -13.96
CA GLY A 176 -22.06 37.97 -14.88
C GLY A 176 -21.67 37.81 -16.34
N ASP A 177 -20.36 37.73 -16.63
CA ASP A 177 -19.87 37.46 -17.97
C ASP A 177 -19.99 35.97 -18.32
N ALA A 178 -19.98 35.67 -19.62
CA ALA A 178 -19.87 34.31 -20.15
C ALA A 178 -18.50 34.14 -20.84
N PRO A 179 -17.40 34.05 -20.08
CA PRO A 179 -16.06 33.89 -20.66
C PRO A 179 -15.95 32.59 -21.46
N ASP A 180 -15.20 32.62 -22.55
CA ASP A 180 -14.90 31.43 -23.35
C ASP A 180 -14.02 30.45 -22.54
N ALA A 181 -14.39 29.17 -22.53
CA ALA A 181 -13.63 28.10 -21.91
C ALA A 181 -12.20 27.97 -22.46
N SER A 182 -11.92 28.50 -23.65
CA SER A 182 -10.56 28.59 -24.20
C SER A 182 -9.60 29.38 -23.30
N ALA A 183 -10.11 30.29 -22.44
CA ALA A 183 -9.30 30.98 -21.44
C ALA A 183 -8.64 30.04 -20.42
N LEU A 184 -9.16 28.82 -20.24
CA LEU A 184 -8.57 27.79 -19.38
C LEU A 184 -7.52 26.92 -20.08
N ALA A 185 -7.27 27.11 -21.39
CA ALA A 185 -6.27 26.33 -22.12
C ALA A 185 -4.87 26.33 -21.49
N PRO A 186 -4.36 27.44 -20.90
CA PRO A 186 -3.06 27.43 -20.22
C PRO A 186 -3.01 26.47 -19.04
N VAL A 187 -4.10 26.30 -18.28
CA VAL A 187 -4.18 25.35 -17.17
C VAL A 187 -3.98 23.91 -17.66
N TRP A 188 -4.60 23.56 -18.79
CA TRP A 188 -4.43 22.23 -19.38
C TRP A 188 -3.02 22.00 -19.94
N GLN A 189 -2.42 23.01 -20.55
CA GLN A 189 -1.03 22.93 -21.00
C GLN A 189 -0.08 22.74 -19.83
N GLN A 190 -0.28 23.47 -18.72
CA GLN A 190 0.52 23.30 -17.50
C GLN A 190 0.33 21.91 -16.91
N LEU A 191 -0.90 21.37 -16.86
CA LEU A 191 -1.17 20.02 -16.36
C LEU A 191 -0.38 18.95 -17.12
N LEU A 192 -0.26 19.12 -18.44
CA LEU A 192 0.46 18.18 -19.32
C LEU A 192 1.99 18.35 -19.27
N ALA A 193 2.49 19.58 -19.12
CA ALA A 193 3.92 19.88 -19.27
C ALA A 193 4.68 20.05 -17.94
N SER A 194 3.99 20.40 -16.85
CA SER A 194 4.63 20.76 -15.58
C SER A 194 4.89 19.55 -14.68
N PRO A 195 6.16 19.29 -14.28
CA PRO A 195 6.45 18.25 -13.30
C PRO A 195 5.73 18.46 -11.96
N ARG A 196 5.39 19.70 -11.61
CA ARG A 196 4.68 20.04 -10.37
C ARG A 196 3.25 19.50 -10.34
N LEU A 197 2.61 19.36 -11.50
CA LEU A 197 1.24 18.87 -11.64
C LEU A 197 1.19 17.37 -12.00
N SER A 198 2.34 16.69 -12.04
CA SER A 198 2.43 15.25 -12.32
C SER A 198 1.55 14.41 -11.37
N ALA A 199 1.44 14.79 -10.09
CA ALA A 199 0.57 14.09 -9.14
C ALA A 199 -0.92 14.24 -9.48
N VAL A 200 -1.32 15.38 -10.04
CA VAL A 200 -2.70 15.63 -10.48
C VAL A 200 -2.98 14.89 -11.78
N LEU A 201 -2.06 14.97 -12.74
CA LEU A 201 -2.17 14.30 -14.03
C LEU A 201 -2.28 12.78 -13.88
N ASN A 202 -1.47 12.19 -13.00
CA ASN A 202 -1.42 10.74 -12.79
C ASN A 202 -2.39 10.24 -11.71
N GLN A 203 -3.23 11.11 -11.15
CA GLN A 203 -4.06 10.76 -10.00
C GLN A 203 -4.99 9.58 -10.29
N PHE A 204 -5.61 9.55 -11.47
CA PHE A 204 -6.54 8.47 -11.83
C PHE A 204 -5.83 7.12 -11.97
N ALA A 205 -4.66 7.09 -12.60
CA ALA A 205 -3.87 5.87 -12.74
C ALA A 205 -3.43 5.32 -11.38
N LEU A 206 -2.96 6.21 -10.49
CA LEU A 206 -2.60 5.86 -9.11
C LEU A 206 -3.80 5.37 -8.31
N LEU A 207 -4.97 6.02 -8.46
CA LEU A 207 -6.20 5.60 -7.80
C LEU A 207 -6.63 4.20 -8.23
N ARG A 208 -6.54 3.91 -9.54
CA ARG A 208 -6.83 2.57 -10.05
C ARG A 208 -5.91 1.53 -9.42
N GLN A 209 -4.60 1.77 -9.44
CA GLN A 209 -3.62 0.86 -8.86
C GLN A 209 -3.86 0.65 -7.36
N VAL A 210 -4.15 1.71 -6.60
CA VAL A 210 -4.49 1.58 -5.18
C VAL A 210 -5.74 0.74 -4.96
N ARG A 211 -6.78 0.91 -5.79
CA ARG A 211 -8.01 0.11 -5.68
C ARG A 211 -7.75 -1.36 -5.96
N ASP A 212 -6.91 -1.68 -6.93
CA ASP A 212 -6.54 -3.05 -7.26
C ASP A 212 -5.77 -3.73 -6.12
N LEU A 213 -5.04 -2.95 -5.30
CA LEU A 213 -4.33 -3.42 -4.11
C LEU A 213 -5.17 -3.36 -2.82
N MET A 214 -6.37 -2.78 -2.86
CA MET A 214 -7.17 -2.53 -1.66
C MET A 214 -7.98 -3.77 -1.28
N ALA A 215 -7.69 -4.30 -0.11
CA ALA A 215 -8.46 -5.33 0.55
C ALA A 215 -9.32 -4.71 1.66
N HIS A 216 -10.65 -4.82 1.52
CA HIS A 216 -11.58 -4.38 2.54
C HIS A 216 -11.77 -5.46 3.61
N VAL A 217 -11.90 -5.04 4.87
CA VAL A 217 -12.04 -5.94 6.02
C VAL A 217 -13.10 -7.03 5.82
N ASP A 218 -14.27 -6.66 5.31
CA ASP A 218 -15.39 -7.58 5.08
C ASP A 218 -15.04 -8.63 4.00
N ASP A 219 -14.37 -8.21 2.93
CA ASP A 219 -13.94 -9.11 1.84
C ASP A 219 -12.87 -10.10 2.30
N VAL A 220 -11.93 -9.63 3.14
CA VAL A 220 -10.89 -10.49 3.73
C VAL A 220 -11.52 -11.52 4.65
N HIS A 221 -12.43 -11.12 5.54
CA HIS A 221 -13.14 -12.06 6.41
C HIS A 221 -13.97 -13.07 5.60
N ALA A 222 -14.72 -12.60 4.59
CA ALA A 222 -15.49 -13.48 3.72
C ALA A 222 -14.58 -14.47 2.95
N ALA A 223 -13.39 -14.06 2.52
CA ALA A 223 -12.41 -14.95 1.90
C ALA A 223 -11.89 -16.00 2.88
N ILE A 224 -11.54 -15.61 4.10
CA ILE A 224 -11.09 -16.53 5.16
C ILE A 224 -12.17 -17.55 5.51
N THR A 225 -13.44 -17.12 5.63
CA THR A 225 -14.57 -18.03 5.88
C THR A 225 -14.77 -19.02 4.73
N ARG A 226 -14.64 -18.58 3.47
CA ARG A 226 -14.72 -19.50 2.31
C ARG A 226 -13.59 -20.54 2.33
N LEU A 227 -12.37 -20.14 2.67
CA LEU A 227 -11.24 -21.07 2.79
C LEU A 227 -11.45 -22.14 3.87
N ASP A 228 -12.18 -21.80 4.93
CA ASP A 228 -12.57 -22.74 5.99
C ASP A 228 -13.58 -23.77 5.46
N GLN A 229 -14.60 -23.31 4.73
CA GLN A 229 -15.66 -24.17 4.17
C GLN A 229 -15.12 -25.13 3.10
N ASP A 230 -14.21 -24.66 2.24
CA ASP A 230 -13.57 -25.48 1.20
C ASP A 230 -12.59 -26.53 1.79
N GLY A 231 -12.22 -26.41 3.07
CA GLY A 231 -11.38 -27.37 3.78
C GLY A 231 -12.14 -28.50 4.47
N VAL A 232 -13.46 -28.40 4.61
CA VAL A 232 -14.31 -29.42 5.29
C VAL A 232 -14.79 -30.52 4.32
N GLY A 233 -14.43 -30.43 3.03
CA GLY A 233 -14.89 -31.35 1.98
C GLY A 233 -13.82 -32.22 1.31
N ALA A 234 -12.59 -32.29 1.84
CA ALA A 234 -11.48 -33.09 1.27
C ALA A 234 -11.05 -34.23 2.20
#